data_AF-A0ABD1ADL3-F1
#
_entry.id   AF-A0ABD1ADL3-F1
#
_cell.length_a   1.000
_cell.length_b   1.000
_cell.length_c   1.000
_cell.angle_alpha   90.00
_cell.angle_beta   90.00
_cell.angle_gamma   90.00
#
_symmetry.space_group_name_H-M   'P 1'
#
loop_
_entity.id
_entity.type
_entity.pdbx_description
1 polymer ?
#
loop_
_entity_poly.entity_id
_entity_poly.type
_entity_poly.pdbx_seq_one_letter_code
_entity_poly.pdbx_strand_id
1 'polypeptide(L)'
;MFNQSSSVSLLYAVEIANTTQNVDVTWSKTTSSHSLTIKIENHKDKEQNHQQQQVKIDLSGSSFWAKKGLKSLEAEGTRVDIYWDFRQAKFSNFPEPSSGFYVSLVSKNAVVLTVGDLKNEAFKRTKKNPAATEASLVSKQEHVHGKRVFYTRTAFGGEESRRENEVVIETSLSGPDDPEMWITVDGVPAIRIMNLNWRFRGNEVVTVSDGVSVEIFWDVHDWLFETSGSSSGLFVFKPKAGFESKTLSFNGGCGDNNDG
;
A
#
# COMPACT_ATOMS: atom_id res chain seq x y z
N MET A 1 -2.43 -25.16 -15.17
CA MET A 1 -1.59 -24.80 -14.01
C MET A 1 -1.60 -23.28 -13.95
N PHE A 2 -2.42 -22.69 -13.09
CA PHE A 2 -2.61 -21.23 -13.06
C PHE A 2 -1.41 -20.59 -12.35
N ASN A 3 -0.68 -19.72 -13.04
CA ASN A 3 0.34 -18.89 -12.42
C ASN A 3 -0.36 -17.83 -11.59
N GLN A 4 -0.65 -18.13 -10.33
CA GLN A 4 -1.09 -17.12 -9.38
C GLN A 4 0.11 -16.22 -9.07
N SER A 5 0.09 -15.01 -9.62
CA SER A 5 0.93 -13.91 -9.16
C SER A 5 0.11 -12.99 -8.26
N SER A 6 0.76 -12.23 -7.39
CA SER A 6 0.13 -11.12 -6.68
C SER A 6 1.16 -10.04 -6.44
N SER A 7 0.72 -8.79 -6.43
CA SER A 7 1.59 -7.65 -6.19
C SER A 7 0.90 -6.60 -5.34
N VAL A 8 1.72 -5.91 -4.55
CA VAL A 8 1.35 -4.74 -3.76
C VAL A 8 2.39 -3.66 -4.00
N SER A 9 1.94 -2.47 -4.35
CA SER A 9 2.77 -1.28 -4.55
C SER A 9 2.44 -0.25 -3.49
N LEU A 10 3.47 0.24 -2.81
CA LEU A 10 3.39 1.33 -1.84
C LEU A 10 4.08 2.55 -2.43
N LEU A 11 3.32 3.62 -2.64
CA LEU A 11 3.84 4.90 -3.13
C LEU A 11 4.13 5.80 -1.94
N TYR A 12 5.39 6.20 -1.80
CA TYR A 12 5.83 7.13 -0.76
C TYR A 12 6.22 8.48 -1.36
N ALA A 13 5.84 9.57 -0.70
CA ALA A 13 6.43 10.88 -0.94
C ALA A 13 7.58 11.09 0.04
N VAL A 14 8.78 11.33 -0.49
CA VAL A 14 10.04 11.37 0.25
C VAL A 14 10.81 12.63 -0.14
N GLU A 15 11.39 13.33 0.84
CA GLU A 15 12.28 14.46 0.55
C GLU A 15 13.68 13.96 0.14
N ILE A 16 14.03 14.16 -1.12
CA ILE A 16 15.35 13.84 -1.68
C ILE A 16 15.88 15.09 -2.36
N ALA A 17 17.11 15.50 -2.05
CA ALA A 17 17.73 16.69 -2.63
C ALA A 17 16.93 18.01 -2.44
N ASN A 18 16.19 18.13 -1.34
CA ASN A 18 15.28 19.26 -1.03
C ASN A 18 14.08 19.36 -1.99
N THR A 19 13.76 18.26 -2.67
CA THR A 19 12.57 18.12 -3.51
C THR A 19 11.78 16.90 -3.07
N THR A 20 10.45 17.01 -3.06
CA THR A 20 9.58 15.87 -2.81
C THR A 20 9.56 14.96 -4.03
N GLN A 21 9.95 13.70 -3.83
CA GLN A 21 10.03 12.68 -4.86
C GLN A 21 9.12 11.51 -4.51
N ASN A 22 8.53 10.92 -5.55
CA ASN A 22 7.72 9.72 -5.44
C ASN A 22 8.60 8.46 -5.51
N VAL A 23 8.49 7.61 -4.50
CA VAL A 23 9.19 6.33 -4.40
C VAL A 23 8.16 5.21 -4.39
N ASP A 24 8.13 4.43 -5.46
CA ASP A 24 7.34 3.21 -5.58
C ASP A 24 8.10 2.04 -4.97
N VAL A 25 7.48 1.35 -4.02
CA VAL A 25 7.99 0.13 -3.39
C VAL A 25 7.01 -1.00 -3.69
N THR A 26 7.35 -1.84 -4.66
CA THR A 26 6.49 -2.93 -5.15
C THR A 26 6.99 -4.29 -4.71
N TRP A 27 6.18 -4.99 -3.92
CA TRP A 27 6.36 -6.41 -3.63
C TRP A 27 5.61 -7.24 -4.65
N SER A 28 6.24 -8.30 -5.14
CA SER A 28 5.62 -9.23 -6.08
C SER A 28 5.90 -10.66 -5.67
N LYS A 29 4.87 -11.49 -5.76
CA LYS A 29 4.91 -12.91 -5.44
C LYS A 29 4.42 -13.70 -6.64
N THR A 30 5.14 -14.77 -6.94
CA THR A 30 4.71 -15.83 -7.86
C THR A 30 4.72 -17.16 -7.12
N THR A 31 4.37 -18.24 -7.80
CA THR A 31 4.42 -19.61 -7.24
C THR A 31 5.80 -20.02 -6.74
N SER A 32 6.88 -19.45 -7.29
CA SER A 32 8.26 -19.87 -7.03
C SER A 32 9.18 -18.75 -6.54
N SER A 33 8.72 -17.50 -6.51
CA SER A 33 9.57 -16.35 -6.15
C SER A 33 8.82 -15.25 -5.42
N HIS A 34 9.57 -14.53 -4.59
CA HIS A 34 9.21 -13.18 -4.14
C HIS A 34 10.24 -12.22 -4.71
N SER A 35 9.84 -11.00 -5.00
CA SER A 35 10.76 -9.93 -5.40
C SER A 35 10.28 -8.59 -4.86
N LEU A 36 11.23 -7.70 -4.67
CA LEU A 36 11.01 -6.29 -4.34
C LEU A 36 11.52 -5.44 -5.48
N THR A 37 10.73 -4.49 -5.95
CA THR A 37 11.15 -3.46 -6.89
C THR A 37 10.99 -2.10 -6.24
N ILE A 38 12.03 -1.28 -6.32
CA ILE A 38 12.02 0.11 -5.86
C ILE A 38 12.25 0.98 -7.08
N LYS A 39 11.36 1.92 -7.35
CA LYS A 39 11.46 2.88 -8.44
C LYS A 39 11.32 4.29 -7.88
N ILE A 40 12.14 5.22 -8.36
CA ILE A 40 12.00 6.64 -8.03
C ILE A 40 11.56 7.38 -9.30
N GLU A 41 10.45 8.10 -9.22
CA GLU A 41 9.97 8.89 -10.35
C GLU A 41 10.70 10.23 -10.40
N ASN A 42 11.28 10.55 -11.57
CA ASN A 42 11.96 11.81 -11.79
C ASN A 42 11.12 12.72 -12.68
N HIS A 43 10.79 13.93 -12.21
CA HIS A 43 9.93 14.86 -12.96
C HIS A 43 10.63 15.45 -14.19
N LYS A 44 11.97 15.43 -14.26
CA LYS A 44 12.76 16.10 -15.30
C LYS A 44 13.25 15.21 -16.46
N ASP A 45 13.14 13.89 -16.36
CA ASP A 45 13.75 12.96 -17.34
C ASP A 45 12.72 12.27 -18.26
N LYS A 46 11.76 13.03 -18.81
CA LYS A 46 10.91 12.47 -19.88
C LYS A 46 11.63 12.34 -21.23
N GLU A 47 12.83 12.92 -21.38
CA GLU A 47 13.46 13.04 -22.71
C GLU A 47 14.93 12.61 -22.83
N GLN A 48 15.69 12.32 -21.77
CA GLN A 48 17.10 11.93 -21.94
C GLN A 48 17.59 10.83 -20.98
N ASN A 49 18.02 9.71 -21.58
CA ASN A 49 18.86 8.62 -21.07
C ASN A 49 18.33 7.66 -19.99
N HIS A 50 18.28 6.38 -20.38
CA HIS A 50 17.97 5.17 -19.62
C HIS A 50 18.96 4.86 -18.47
N GLN A 51 19.17 5.77 -17.52
CA GLN A 51 19.81 5.38 -16.27
C GLN A 51 18.81 4.58 -15.41
N GLN A 52 19.30 3.54 -14.72
CA GLN A 52 18.48 2.62 -13.94
C GLN A 52 17.81 3.35 -12.75
N GLN A 53 16.64 3.94 -12.97
CA GLN A 53 15.79 4.55 -11.93
C GLN A 53 15.01 3.49 -11.12
N GLN A 54 15.36 2.22 -11.29
CA GLN A 54 14.74 1.11 -10.59
C GLN A 54 15.78 0.10 -10.10
N VAL A 55 15.49 -0.46 -8.94
CA VAL A 55 16.23 -1.57 -8.33
C VAL A 55 15.27 -2.71 -8.08
N LYS A 56 15.52 -3.84 -8.73
CA LYS A 56 14.83 -5.10 -8.46
C LYS A 56 15.72 -6.03 -7.63
N ILE A 57 15.15 -6.61 -6.58
CA ILE A 57 15.78 -7.55 -5.67
C ILE A 57 14.95 -8.84 -5.69
N ASP A 58 15.52 -9.90 -6.24
CA ASP A 58 14.88 -11.23 -6.25
C ASP A 58 15.20 -11.99 -4.96
N LEU A 59 14.17 -12.50 -4.29
CA LEU A 59 14.25 -13.16 -2.99
C LEU A 59 14.09 -14.69 -3.09
N SER A 60 14.25 -15.26 -4.29
CA SER A 60 14.09 -16.69 -4.54
C SER A 60 15.10 -17.53 -3.75
N GLY A 61 14.67 -18.73 -3.34
CA GLY A 61 15.28 -19.52 -2.26
C GLY A 61 16.72 -20.00 -2.49
N SER A 62 17.26 -19.94 -3.71
CA SER A 62 18.61 -20.43 -4.02
C SER A 62 19.73 -19.41 -3.81
N SER A 63 19.41 -18.12 -3.68
CA SER A 63 20.42 -17.06 -3.47
C SER A 63 20.32 -16.46 -2.07
N PHE A 64 20.89 -17.14 -1.08
CA PHE A 64 21.06 -16.60 0.28
C PHE A 64 21.78 -15.24 0.31
N TRP A 65 22.65 -14.99 -0.67
CA TRP A 65 23.41 -13.74 -0.82
C TRP A 65 22.54 -12.55 -1.22
N ALA A 66 21.45 -12.77 -1.97
CA ALA A 66 20.56 -11.69 -2.39
C ALA A 66 19.70 -11.13 -1.24
N LYS A 67 19.57 -11.89 -0.14
CA LYS A 67 18.73 -11.50 1.00
C LYS A 67 19.29 -10.35 1.81
N LYS A 68 20.55 -9.95 1.64
CA LYS A 68 21.11 -8.76 2.31
C LYS A 68 22.05 -8.03 1.36
N GLY A 69 21.85 -6.73 1.17
CA GLY A 69 22.69 -6.00 0.22
C GLY A 69 22.58 -4.50 0.31
N LEU A 70 23.27 -3.87 -0.63
CA LEU A 70 23.31 -2.44 -0.88
C LEU A 70 23.32 -2.25 -2.40
N LYS A 71 22.48 -1.37 -2.92
CA LYS A 71 22.52 -0.91 -4.30
C LYS A 71 22.22 0.58 -4.32
N SER A 72 22.77 1.28 -5.29
CA SER A 72 22.57 2.73 -5.43
C SER A 72 21.81 3.02 -6.72
N LEU A 73 20.99 4.06 -6.67
CA LEU A 73 20.35 4.68 -7.83
C LEU A 73 20.59 6.19 -7.78
N GLU A 74 20.14 6.89 -8.80
CA GLU A 74 20.17 8.35 -8.86
C GLU A 74 18.75 8.90 -8.95
N ALA A 75 18.48 10.00 -8.24
CA ALA A 75 17.23 10.76 -8.27
C ALA A 75 17.56 12.25 -8.26
N GLU A 76 17.10 13.02 -9.26
CA GLU A 76 17.45 14.44 -9.46
C GLU A 76 18.97 14.74 -9.30
N GLY A 77 19.83 13.94 -9.93
CA GLY A 77 21.29 14.12 -9.82
C GLY A 77 21.88 13.80 -8.45
N THR A 78 21.08 13.24 -7.54
CA THR A 78 21.49 12.86 -6.19
C THR A 78 21.50 11.35 -6.04
N ARG A 79 22.63 10.83 -5.57
CA ARG A 79 22.77 9.41 -5.23
C ARG A 79 21.85 9.04 -4.07
N VAL A 80 21.12 7.94 -4.24
CA VAL A 80 20.29 7.31 -3.22
C VAL A 80 20.79 5.88 -3.02
N ASP A 81 21.22 5.57 -1.79
CA ASP A 81 21.69 4.26 -1.39
C ASP A 81 20.54 3.45 -0.76
N ILE A 82 20.25 2.28 -1.32
CA ILE A 82 19.22 1.35 -0.86
C ILE A 82 19.89 0.20 -0.10
N TYR A 83 19.61 0.09 1.19
CA TYR A 83 20.04 -1.00 2.06
C TYR A 83 18.88 -1.95 2.32
N TRP A 84 19.13 -3.25 2.31
CA TRP A 84 18.11 -4.24 2.70
C TRP A 84 18.68 -5.41 3.48
N ASP A 85 17.84 -6.02 4.32
CA ASP A 85 18.08 -7.30 4.98
C ASP A 85 16.76 -8.08 5.13
N PHE A 86 16.71 -9.23 4.48
CA PHE A 86 15.60 -10.19 4.40
C PHE A 86 15.97 -11.54 5.00
N ARG A 87 17.13 -11.67 5.67
CA ARG A 87 17.61 -12.97 6.16
C ARG A 87 16.67 -13.58 7.20
N GLN A 88 15.96 -12.73 7.95
CA GLN A 88 14.99 -13.13 8.98
C GLN A 88 13.53 -12.93 8.52
N ALA A 89 13.32 -12.58 7.24
CA ALA A 89 12.01 -12.20 6.73
C ALA A 89 11.04 -13.38 6.79
N LYS A 90 9.88 -13.15 7.42
CA LYS A 90 8.78 -14.10 7.46
C LYS A 90 7.77 -13.72 6.39
N PHE A 91 7.50 -14.65 5.47
CA PHE A 91 6.49 -14.47 4.44
C PHE A 91 5.20 -15.19 4.82
N SER A 92 4.08 -14.63 4.37
CA SER A 92 2.75 -15.21 4.55
C SER A 92 2.08 -15.40 3.19
N ASN A 93 0.75 -15.36 3.15
CA ASN A 93 0.01 -15.42 1.90
C ASN A 93 0.15 -14.13 1.06
N PHE A 94 0.56 -13.01 1.67
CA PHE A 94 0.76 -11.73 0.99
C PHE A 94 2.11 -11.65 0.24
N PRO A 95 2.25 -10.73 -0.75
CA PRO A 95 3.51 -10.53 -1.45
C PRO A 95 4.60 -9.89 -0.57
N GLU A 96 4.20 -9.03 0.38
CA GLU A 96 5.11 -8.39 1.31
C GLU A 96 5.42 -9.31 2.53
N PRO A 97 6.65 -9.26 3.08
CA PRO A 97 6.96 -9.99 4.30
C PRO A 97 6.17 -9.40 5.49
N SER A 98 5.78 -10.26 6.44
CA SER A 98 5.03 -9.84 7.63
C SER A 98 5.90 -9.33 8.77
N SER A 99 7.19 -9.70 8.81
CA SER A 99 8.14 -9.30 9.87
C SER A 99 9.57 -9.76 9.55
N GLY A 100 10.54 -9.33 10.34
CA GLY A 100 11.94 -9.76 10.29
C GLY A 100 12.73 -9.17 9.12
N PHE A 101 12.39 -7.96 8.67
CA PHE A 101 13.11 -7.33 7.57
C PHE A 101 13.25 -5.82 7.71
N TYR A 102 14.16 -5.25 6.92
CA TYR A 102 14.11 -3.83 6.58
C TYR A 102 14.57 -3.57 5.14
N VAL A 103 14.07 -2.46 4.60
CA VAL A 103 14.56 -1.76 3.42
C VAL A 103 14.74 -0.31 3.82
N SER A 104 15.86 0.31 3.47
CA SER A 104 16.12 1.71 3.83
C SER A 104 16.80 2.48 2.71
N LEU A 105 16.26 3.63 2.39
CA LEU A 105 16.83 4.58 1.44
C LEU A 105 17.60 5.64 2.22
N VAL A 106 18.81 5.92 1.76
CA VAL A 106 19.70 6.93 2.32
C VAL A 106 20.04 7.91 1.22
N SER A 107 19.85 9.20 1.49
CA SER A 107 20.28 10.27 0.61
C SER A 107 21.21 11.21 1.39
N LYS A 108 22.35 11.55 0.80
CA LYS A 108 23.42 12.37 1.40
C LYS A 108 23.87 11.82 2.77
N ASN A 109 23.27 12.28 3.86
CA ASN A 109 23.65 11.91 5.22
C ASN A 109 22.46 11.51 6.12
N ALA A 110 21.29 11.26 5.54
CA ALA A 110 20.08 10.93 6.28
C ALA A 110 19.36 9.72 5.69
N VAL A 111 18.69 8.94 6.56
CA VAL A 111 17.76 7.89 6.16
C VAL A 111 16.42 8.56 5.83
N VAL A 112 16.01 8.50 4.56
CA VAL A 112 14.84 9.21 4.06
C VAL A 112 13.58 8.34 4.01
N LEU A 113 13.74 7.02 3.98
CA LEU A 113 12.63 6.05 4.05
C LEU A 113 13.13 4.76 4.67
N THR A 114 12.34 4.17 5.59
CA THR A 114 12.57 2.82 6.11
C THR A 114 11.26 2.04 6.12
N VAL A 115 11.23 0.90 5.41
CA VAL A 115 10.11 -0.05 5.37
C VAL A 115 10.53 -1.32 6.12
N GLY A 116 9.65 -1.86 6.97
CA GLY A 116 9.89 -3.05 7.78
C GLY A 116 10.02 -2.77 9.29
N ASP A 117 10.08 -3.84 10.07
CA ASP A 117 10.08 -3.83 11.53
C ASP A 117 11.49 -3.72 12.14
N LEU A 118 12.53 -4.10 11.41
CA LEU A 118 13.93 -4.06 11.88
C LEU A 118 14.58 -2.66 11.73
N LYS A 119 13.86 -1.58 12.07
CA LYS A 119 14.34 -0.19 11.92
C LYS A 119 15.67 0.07 12.63
N ASN A 120 15.82 -0.44 13.86
CA ASN A 120 17.05 -0.28 14.64
C ASN A 120 18.28 -0.92 13.96
N GLU A 121 18.11 -2.04 13.28
CA GLU A 121 19.19 -2.68 12.51
C GLU A 121 19.56 -1.87 11.27
N ALA A 122 18.56 -1.27 10.62
CA ALA A 122 18.78 -0.36 9.50
C ALA A 122 19.63 0.84 9.90
N PHE A 123 19.29 1.53 11.00
CA PHE A 123 20.05 2.68 11.50
C PHE A 123 21.48 2.28 11.93
N LYS A 124 21.65 1.14 12.60
CA LYS A 124 22.98 0.61 12.94
C LYS A 124 23.83 0.35 11.70
N ARG A 125 23.24 -0.17 10.62
CA ARG A 125 23.97 -0.49 9.39
C ARG A 125 24.33 0.75 8.58
N THR A 126 23.40 1.69 8.45
CA THR A 126 23.63 2.92 7.67
C THR A 126 24.55 3.89 8.40
N LYS A 127 24.56 3.86 9.74
CA LYS A 127 25.25 4.83 10.60
C LYS A 127 24.80 6.27 10.33
N LYS A 128 23.54 6.42 9.89
CA LYS A 128 22.90 7.70 9.58
C LYS A 128 21.69 7.91 10.48
N ASN A 129 21.38 9.17 10.73
CA ASN A 129 20.17 9.57 11.44
C ASN A 129 18.97 9.59 10.48
N PRO A 130 17.74 9.49 10.98
CA PRO A 130 16.54 9.81 10.21
C PRO A 130 16.61 11.22 9.62
N ALA A 131 15.98 11.42 8.46
CA ALA A 131 15.75 12.75 7.92
C ALA A 131 14.82 13.57 8.84
N ALA A 132 14.91 14.89 8.75
CA ALA A 132 14.02 15.77 9.52
C ALA A 132 12.56 15.67 9.08
N THR A 133 12.34 15.44 7.79
CA THR A 133 11.04 15.17 7.19
C THR A 133 10.86 13.67 7.05
N GLU A 134 9.83 13.10 7.68
CA GLU A 134 9.50 11.69 7.50
C GLU A 134 8.86 11.42 6.13
N ALA A 135 9.09 10.23 5.59
CA ALA A 135 8.39 9.78 4.39
C ALA A 135 6.89 9.59 4.67
N SER A 136 6.05 10.07 3.77
CA SER A 136 4.60 9.90 3.86
C SER A 136 4.11 8.83 2.88
N LEU A 137 3.29 7.90 3.35
CA LEU A 137 2.62 6.94 2.48
C LEU A 137 1.47 7.65 1.75
N VAL A 138 1.57 7.74 0.43
CA VAL A 138 0.58 8.40 -0.43
C VAL A 138 -0.53 7.44 -0.82
N SER A 139 -0.16 6.21 -1.18
CA SER A 139 -1.14 5.18 -1.54
C SER A 139 -0.59 3.78 -1.43
N LYS A 140 -1.47 2.82 -1.15
CA LYS A 140 -1.24 1.39 -1.32
C LYS A 140 -2.11 0.88 -2.49
N GLN A 141 -1.51 0.21 -3.45
CA GLN A 141 -2.18 -0.37 -4.61
C GLN A 141 -2.01 -1.89 -4.59
N GLU A 142 -3.08 -2.65 -4.76
CA GLU A 142 -3.05 -4.12 -4.79
C GLU A 142 -3.78 -4.70 -5.98
N HIS A 143 -3.10 -5.62 -6.67
CA HIS A 143 -3.69 -6.44 -7.73
C HIS A 143 -4.09 -7.79 -7.15
N VAL A 144 -5.38 -8.09 -7.23
CA VAL A 144 -6.00 -9.24 -6.58
C VAL A 144 -6.54 -10.20 -7.62
N HIS A 145 -6.06 -11.45 -7.60
CA HIS A 145 -6.49 -12.49 -8.54
C HIS A 145 -7.38 -13.54 -7.84
N GLY A 146 -8.51 -13.87 -8.46
CA GLY A 146 -9.22 -15.15 -8.27
C GLY A 146 -9.65 -15.52 -6.85
N LYS A 147 -9.98 -14.56 -5.97
CA LYS A 147 -10.45 -14.84 -4.60
C LYS A 147 -11.82 -14.22 -4.33
N ARG A 148 -12.73 -15.02 -3.77
CA ARG A 148 -14.02 -14.58 -3.22
C ARG A 148 -13.84 -13.66 -2.00
N VAL A 149 -12.75 -13.84 -1.27
CA VAL A 149 -12.39 -13.01 -0.12
C VAL A 149 -10.93 -12.62 -0.23
N PHE A 150 -10.69 -11.32 -0.18
CA PHE A 150 -9.38 -10.70 -0.17
C PHE A 150 -9.15 -10.00 1.16
N TYR A 151 -7.94 -10.13 1.66
CA TYR A 151 -7.52 -9.53 2.92
C TYR A 151 -6.36 -8.60 2.61
N THR A 152 -6.31 -7.45 3.24
CA THR A 152 -5.13 -6.59 3.23
C THR A 152 -4.99 -5.87 4.56
N ARG A 153 -3.77 -5.43 4.85
CA ARG A 153 -3.45 -4.60 6.00
C ARG A 153 -2.82 -3.32 5.51
N THR A 154 -3.30 -2.20 6.02
CA THR A 154 -2.77 -0.90 5.62
C THR A 154 -2.98 0.10 6.74
N ALA A 155 -1.94 0.86 7.04
CA ALA A 155 -2.04 1.97 7.96
C ALA A 155 -2.70 3.14 7.24
N PHE A 156 -3.81 3.63 7.81
CA PHE A 156 -4.51 4.82 7.32
C PHE A 156 -4.15 6.07 8.13
N GLY A 157 -3.63 5.86 9.35
CA GLY A 157 -3.32 6.92 10.28
C GLY A 157 -2.10 7.72 9.85
N GLY A 158 -2.13 9.02 10.11
CA GLY A 158 -0.92 9.83 10.15
C GLY A 158 0.01 9.41 11.28
N GLU A 159 1.08 10.17 11.47
CA GLU A 159 2.22 9.92 12.36
C GLU A 159 1.86 9.44 13.78
N GLU A 160 0.70 9.84 14.32
CA GLU A 160 0.22 9.49 15.67
C GLU A 160 -0.47 8.12 15.79
N SER A 161 -1.14 7.62 14.74
CA SER A 161 -1.78 6.30 14.73
C SER A 161 -1.04 5.35 13.80
N ARG A 162 0.00 4.71 14.36
CA ARG A 162 0.80 3.69 13.67
C ARG A 162 0.09 2.34 13.56
N ARG A 163 -1.23 2.33 13.74
CA ARG A 163 -2.06 1.13 13.71
C ARG A 163 -2.26 0.71 12.25
N GLU A 164 -1.91 -0.53 11.96
CA GLU A 164 -2.35 -1.18 10.73
C GLU A 164 -3.82 -1.54 10.88
N ASN A 165 -4.64 -1.09 9.93
CA ASN A 165 -6.04 -1.47 9.85
C ASN A 165 -6.18 -2.68 8.93
N GLU A 166 -7.06 -3.60 9.31
CA GLU A 166 -7.41 -4.74 8.48
C GLU A 166 -8.54 -4.35 7.54
N VAL A 167 -8.37 -4.61 6.24
CA VAL A 167 -9.43 -4.48 5.24
C VAL A 167 -9.73 -5.86 4.69
N VAL A 168 -11.01 -6.23 4.74
CA VAL A 168 -11.53 -7.45 4.14
C VAL A 168 -12.47 -7.05 3.02
N ILE A 169 -12.23 -7.59 1.83
CA ILE A 169 -13.06 -7.41 0.65
C ILE A 169 -13.67 -8.75 0.30
N GLU A 170 -15.00 -8.83 0.37
CA GLU A 170 -15.76 -10.02 0.03
C GLU A 170 -16.55 -9.75 -1.25
N THR A 171 -16.59 -10.73 -2.14
CA THR A 171 -17.29 -10.60 -3.41
C THR A 171 -18.29 -11.73 -3.61
N SER A 172 -19.42 -11.39 -4.21
CA SER A 172 -20.41 -12.34 -4.74
C SER A 172 -20.57 -12.01 -6.22
N LEU A 173 -19.71 -12.61 -7.06
CA LEU A 173 -19.63 -12.29 -8.49
C LEU A 173 -20.45 -13.24 -9.37
N SER A 174 -20.93 -14.35 -8.82
CA SER A 174 -21.66 -15.39 -9.55
C SER A 174 -22.87 -15.85 -8.75
N GLY A 175 -23.97 -16.14 -9.46
CA GLY A 175 -25.24 -16.52 -8.85
C GLY A 175 -26.43 -16.01 -9.66
N PRO A 176 -27.66 -16.24 -9.15
CA PRO A 176 -28.87 -15.71 -9.76
C PRO A 176 -29.04 -14.19 -9.54
N ASP A 177 -28.42 -13.65 -8.50
CA ASP A 177 -28.49 -12.23 -8.12
C ASP A 177 -27.41 -11.41 -8.84
N ASP A 178 -27.62 -10.09 -8.89
CA ASP A 178 -26.64 -9.17 -9.44
C ASP A 178 -25.32 -9.22 -8.64
N PRO A 179 -24.15 -9.12 -9.29
CA PRO A 179 -22.86 -9.13 -8.61
C PRO A 179 -22.71 -8.01 -7.56
N GLU A 180 -22.20 -8.36 -6.38
CA GLU A 180 -22.00 -7.44 -5.26
C GLU A 180 -20.63 -7.59 -4.58
N MET A 181 -20.21 -6.55 -3.85
CA MET A 181 -19.00 -6.56 -3.03
C MET A 181 -19.22 -5.84 -1.70
N TRP A 182 -18.56 -6.32 -0.66
CA TRP A 182 -18.51 -5.72 0.67
C TRP A 182 -17.08 -5.38 1.05
N ILE A 183 -16.91 -4.24 1.71
CA ILE A 183 -15.64 -3.81 2.29
C ILE A 183 -15.86 -3.65 3.78
N THR A 184 -15.09 -4.39 4.55
CA THR A 184 -15.07 -4.37 6.02
C THR A 184 -13.73 -3.84 6.47
N VAL A 185 -13.72 -2.87 7.38
CA VAL A 185 -12.50 -2.28 7.94
C VAL A 185 -12.49 -2.54 9.44
N ASP A 186 -11.43 -3.16 9.95
CA ASP A 186 -11.28 -3.57 11.35
C ASP A 186 -12.47 -4.37 11.91
N GLY A 187 -13.04 -5.24 11.06
CA GLY A 187 -14.21 -6.05 11.43
C GLY A 187 -15.55 -5.28 11.42
N VAL A 188 -15.54 -3.98 11.11
CA VAL A 188 -16.76 -3.17 10.95
C VAL A 188 -17.12 -3.06 9.47
N PRO A 189 -18.32 -3.49 9.05
CA PRO A 189 -18.77 -3.30 7.67
C PRO A 189 -18.79 -1.81 7.32
N ALA A 190 -18.06 -1.43 6.27
CA ALA A 190 -17.89 -0.04 5.87
C ALA A 190 -18.68 0.29 4.60
N ILE A 191 -18.57 -0.53 3.56
CA ILE A 191 -19.20 -0.27 2.26
C ILE A 191 -19.86 -1.55 1.75
N ARG A 192 -21.06 -1.44 1.18
CA ARG A 192 -21.69 -2.46 0.34
C ARG A 192 -21.96 -1.88 -1.04
N ILE A 193 -21.37 -2.49 -2.06
CA ILE A 193 -21.55 -2.11 -3.46
C ILE A 193 -22.43 -3.15 -4.13
N MET A 194 -23.69 -2.78 -4.37
CA MET A 194 -24.63 -3.58 -5.15
C MET A 194 -24.52 -3.27 -6.64
N ASN A 195 -25.02 -4.18 -7.48
CA ASN A 195 -25.11 -4.00 -8.94
C ASN A 195 -23.75 -3.66 -9.58
N LEU A 196 -22.70 -4.42 -9.24
CA LEU A 196 -21.33 -4.18 -9.70
C LEU A 196 -21.21 -4.15 -11.22
N ASN A 197 -22.10 -4.79 -11.98
CA ASN A 197 -22.17 -4.64 -13.45
C ASN A 197 -22.21 -3.18 -13.91
N TRP A 198 -22.70 -2.27 -13.06
CA TRP A 198 -22.77 -0.83 -13.32
C TRP A 198 -21.79 -0.01 -12.46
N ARG A 199 -21.27 -0.58 -11.37
CA ARG A 199 -20.39 0.09 -10.38
C ARG A 199 -19.03 -0.58 -10.24
N PHE A 200 -18.57 -1.27 -11.27
CA PHE A 200 -17.31 -2.01 -11.27
C PHE A 200 -16.06 -1.13 -11.15
N ARG A 201 -16.19 0.18 -11.39
CA ARG A 201 -15.18 1.20 -11.09
C ARG A 201 -15.79 2.28 -10.20
N GLY A 202 -15.08 2.65 -9.14
CA GLY A 202 -15.55 3.68 -8.23
C GLY A 202 -14.60 3.91 -7.08
N ASN A 203 -15.01 4.82 -6.19
CA ASN A 203 -14.30 5.10 -4.96
C ASN A 203 -15.25 5.57 -3.86
N GLU A 204 -14.83 5.39 -2.61
CA GLU A 204 -15.58 5.84 -1.44
C GLU A 204 -14.62 6.14 -0.28
N VAL A 205 -15.01 7.04 0.61
CA VAL A 205 -14.22 7.40 1.79
C VAL A 205 -14.81 6.71 3.00
N VAL A 206 -13.97 5.99 3.74
CA VAL A 206 -14.33 5.34 5.00
C VAL A 206 -13.59 6.02 6.13
N THR A 207 -14.31 6.42 7.17
CA THR A 207 -13.73 6.89 8.43
C THR A 207 -13.79 5.76 9.46
N VAL A 208 -12.64 5.36 9.97
CA VAL A 208 -12.51 4.34 11.03
C VAL A 208 -12.72 4.96 12.41
N SER A 209 -12.87 4.11 13.43
CA SER A 209 -13.29 4.52 14.78
C SER A 209 -12.33 5.47 15.50
N ASP A 210 -11.06 5.53 15.10
CA ASP A 210 -10.06 6.48 15.61
C ASP A 210 -10.06 7.83 14.86
N GLY A 211 -11.06 8.09 14.02
CA GLY A 211 -11.23 9.34 13.28
C GLY A 211 -10.38 9.45 12.01
N VAL A 212 -9.55 8.44 11.73
CA VAL A 212 -8.75 8.36 10.52
C VAL A 212 -9.63 8.04 9.32
N SER A 213 -9.38 8.70 8.18
CA SER A 213 -10.14 8.45 6.95
C SER A 213 -9.25 7.86 5.86
N VAL A 214 -9.79 6.90 5.12
CA VAL A 214 -9.18 6.30 3.94
C VAL A 214 -10.11 6.46 2.75
N GLU A 215 -9.56 6.87 1.61
CA GLU A 215 -10.25 6.78 0.34
C GLU A 215 -9.86 5.48 -0.37
N ILE A 216 -10.87 4.67 -0.66
CA ILE A 216 -10.72 3.35 -1.28
C ILE A 216 -11.24 3.46 -2.71
N PHE A 217 -10.38 3.17 -3.68
CA PHE A 217 -10.73 3.05 -5.09
C PHE A 217 -10.77 1.57 -5.47
N TRP A 218 -11.68 1.21 -6.36
CA TRP A 218 -11.76 -0.12 -6.94
C TRP A 218 -11.92 -0.07 -8.47
N ASP A 219 -11.29 -1.03 -9.13
CA ASP A 219 -11.60 -1.43 -10.50
C ASP A 219 -11.66 -2.97 -10.53
N VAL A 220 -12.88 -3.49 -10.61
CA VAL A 220 -13.18 -4.93 -10.65
C VAL A 220 -13.78 -5.35 -11.99
N HIS A 221 -13.56 -4.55 -13.03
CA HIS A 221 -14.06 -4.85 -14.37
C HIS A 221 -13.63 -6.24 -14.84
N ASP A 222 -12.35 -6.55 -14.72
CA ASP A 222 -11.83 -7.81 -15.27
C ASP A 222 -12.36 -9.02 -14.49
N TRP A 223 -12.65 -8.87 -13.20
CA TRP A 223 -13.33 -9.91 -12.41
C TRP A 223 -14.73 -10.26 -12.91
N LEU A 224 -15.45 -9.29 -13.49
CA LEU A 224 -16.82 -9.47 -13.95
C LEU A 224 -16.90 -9.93 -15.41
N PHE A 225 -16.02 -9.41 -16.26
CA PHE A 225 -16.16 -9.52 -17.71
C PHE A 225 -15.05 -10.30 -18.40
N GLU A 226 -13.92 -10.55 -17.74
CA GLU A 226 -12.87 -11.39 -18.33
C GLU A 226 -13.06 -12.87 -17.96
N THR A 227 -13.19 -13.70 -18.98
CA THR A 227 -13.23 -15.16 -18.85
C THR A 227 -11.84 -15.80 -18.79
N SER A 228 -10.79 -14.98 -18.95
CA SER A 228 -9.39 -15.39 -18.86
C SER A 228 -9.09 -15.86 -17.43
N GLY A 229 -8.39 -16.98 -17.27
CA GLY A 229 -7.96 -17.52 -15.96
C GLY A 229 -6.95 -16.66 -15.18
N SER A 230 -6.85 -15.37 -15.51
CA SER A 230 -5.95 -14.35 -14.94
C SER A 230 -6.67 -13.05 -14.59
N SER A 231 -8.00 -13.05 -14.48
CA SER A 231 -8.77 -11.84 -14.16
C SER A 231 -8.33 -11.21 -12.84
N SER A 232 -8.20 -9.88 -12.84
CA SER A 232 -7.65 -9.10 -11.72
C SER A 232 -8.58 -7.99 -11.28
N GLY A 233 -8.60 -7.75 -9.96
CA GLY A 233 -9.24 -6.59 -9.37
C GLY A 233 -8.15 -5.67 -8.83
N LEU A 234 -8.32 -4.37 -9.04
CA LEU A 234 -7.42 -3.34 -8.55
C LEU A 234 -8.06 -2.62 -7.38
N PHE A 235 -7.34 -2.55 -6.25
CA PHE A 235 -7.73 -1.72 -5.12
C PHE A 235 -6.63 -0.72 -4.81
N VAL A 236 -7.01 0.54 -4.60
CA VAL A 236 -6.10 1.60 -4.18
C VAL A 236 -6.61 2.23 -2.90
N PHE A 237 -5.78 2.22 -1.87
CA PHE A 237 -6.05 2.83 -0.57
C PHE A 237 -5.21 4.10 -0.45
N LYS A 238 -5.86 5.23 -0.23
CA LYS A 238 -5.20 6.53 -0.01
C LYS A 238 -5.54 7.05 1.38
N PRO A 239 -4.55 7.22 2.27
CA PRO A 239 -4.78 7.93 3.52
C PRO A 239 -5.32 9.34 3.25
N LYS A 240 -6.39 9.74 3.95
CA LYS A 240 -6.84 11.13 3.99
C LYS A 240 -6.39 11.73 5.32
N ALA A 241 -5.46 12.69 5.25
CA ALA A 241 -5.11 13.52 6.40
C ALA A 241 -6.40 14.18 6.93
N GLY A 242 -6.60 14.10 8.25
CA GLY A 242 -7.87 14.33 8.91
C GLY A 242 -8.60 15.59 8.42
N PHE A 243 -9.85 15.41 8.00
CA PHE A 243 -10.81 16.51 8.06
C PHE A 243 -11.02 16.82 9.54
N GLU A 244 -10.84 18.09 9.93
CA GLU A 244 -11.37 18.58 11.20
C GLU A 244 -12.83 18.12 11.30
N SER A 245 -13.10 17.31 12.33
CA SER A 245 -14.44 16.85 12.62
C SER A 245 -15.31 18.06 12.91
N LYS A 246 -16.07 18.54 11.92
CA LYS A 246 -17.30 19.28 12.22
C LYS A 246 -18.26 18.27 12.82
N THR A 247 -18.19 18.14 14.14
CA THR A 247 -19.19 17.45 14.94
C THR A 247 -20.55 18.03 14.57
N LEU A 248 -21.32 17.30 13.78
CA LEU A 248 -22.75 17.57 13.67
C LEU A 248 -23.37 17.13 14.98
N SER A 249 -23.48 18.08 15.91
CA SER A 249 -24.32 17.93 17.08
C SER A 249 -25.76 17.81 16.58
N PHE A 250 -26.32 16.61 16.70
CA PHE A 250 -27.76 16.42 16.61
C PHE A 250 -28.39 17.12 17.82
N ASN A 251 -28.85 18.36 17.64
CA ASN A 251 -29.79 18.98 18.56
C ASN A 251 -31.15 18.31 18.37
N GLY A 252 -31.32 17.15 19.00
CA GLY A 252 -32.63 16.57 19.26
C GLY A 252 -33.36 17.40 20.31
N GLY A 253 -33.92 18.53 19.88
CA GLY A 253 -34.88 19.27 20.69
C GLY A 253 -36.17 18.45 20.80
N CYS A 254 -36.38 17.83 21.95
CA CYS A 254 -37.68 17.29 22.32
C CYS A 254 -38.64 18.46 22.52
N GLY A 255 -39.52 18.68 21.55
CA GLY A 255 -40.67 19.57 21.73
C GLY A 255 -41.70 18.84 22.58
N ASP A 256 -41.84 19.27 23.83
CA ASP A 256 -43.00 18.95 24.65
C ASP A 256 -44.23 19.60 24.01
N ASN A 257 -45.11 18.76 23.47
CA ASN A 257 -46.48 19.15 23.13
C ASN A 257 -47.26 19.22 24.44
N ASN A 258 -47.64 20.43 24.84
CA ASN A 258 -48.61 20.64 25.90
C ASN A 258 -49.79 21.42 25.31
N ASP A 259 -50.80 20.68 24.84
CA ASP A 259 -52.15 21.18 24.58
C ASP A 259 -53.11 20.29 25.38
N GLY A 260 -53.72 20.88 26.41
CA GLY A 260 -54.67 20.23 27.34
C GLY A 260 -54.73 20.93 28.68
#